data_AF-A0A7X3F4H4-F1
#
_entry.id   AF-A0A7X3F4H4-F1
#
_cell.length_a   1.000
_cell.length_b   1.000
_cell.length_c   1.000
_cell.angle_alpha   90.00
_cell.angle_beta   90.00
_cell.angle_gamma   90.00
#
_symmetry.space_group_name_H-M   'P 1'
#
loop_
_entity.id
_entity.type
_entity.pdbx_description
1 polymer ?
#
loop_
_entity_poly.entity_id
_entity_poly.type
_entity_poly.pdbx_seq_one_letter_code
_entity_poly.pdbx_strand_id
1 'polypeptide(L)' 'MKDKNYILRTNKEKMNAALAIAKENDFPLSKAINDFIDKFIENYNTNGFKEQVAVNVKIEKYKRKSKQ' A
#
# COMPACT_ATOMS: atom_id res chain seq x y z
N MET A 1 -7.97 7.61 -18.25
CA MET A 1 -8.77 8.03 -17.06
C MET A 1 -7.94 9.02 -16.28
N LYS A 2 -8.51 10.10 -15.74
CA LYS A 2 -7.77 10.99 -14.84
C LYS A 2 -7.67 10.30 -13.48
N ASP A 3 -6.46 10.11 -12.99
CA ASP A 3 -6.24 9.60 -11.64
C ASP A 3 -6.85 10.58 -10.63
N LYS A 4 -7.75 10.07 -9.79
CA LYS A 4 -8.36 10.84 -8.71
C LYS A 4 -7.52 10.64 -7.46
N ASN A 5 -7.09 11.74 -6.85
CA ASN A 5 -6.39 11.69 -5.56
C ASN A 5 -7.43 11.58 -4.44
N TYR A 6 -7.24 10.60 -3.56
CA TYR A 6 -8.10 10.37 -2.39
C TYR A 6 -7.33 10.67 -1.10
N ILE A 7 -8.00 11.30 -0.12
CA ILE A 7 -7.43 11.58 1.19
C ILE A 7 -7.79 10.42 2.12
N LEU A 8 -6.78 9.65 2.53
CA LEU A 8 -6.94 8.63 3.57
C LEU A 8 -6.84 9.29 4.95
N ARG A 9 -7.92 9.27 5.72
CA ARG A 9 -7.93 9.76 7.10
C ARG A 9 -7.51 8.64 8.05
N THR A 10 -6.51 8.89 8.88
CA THR A 10 -6.05 7.97 9.93
C THR A 10 -5.49 8.75 11.12
N ASN A 11 -5.21 8.07 12.23
CA ASN A 11 -4.51 8.65 13.37
C ASN A 11 -3.06 8.97 12.96
N LYS A 12 -2.59 10.16 13.37
CA LYS A 12 -1.20 10.63 13.19
C LYS A 12 -0.16 9.62 13.66
N GLU A 13 -0.38 8.95 14.79
CA GLU A 13 0.55 7.94 15.32
C GLU A 13 0.72 6.76 14.38
N LYS A 14 -0.40 6.25 13.84
CA LYS A 14 -0.40 5.14 12.87
C LYS A 14 0.28 5.54 11.58
N MET A 15 0.02 6.75 11.08
CA MET A 15 0.66 7.26 9.87
C MET A 15 2.17 7.41 10.06
N ASN A 16 2.60 7.94 11.21
CA ASN A 16 4.03 8.08 11.52
C ASN A 16 4.74 6.73 11.60
N ALA A 17 4.11 5.72 12.23
CA ALA A 17 4.65 4.36 12.28
C ALA A 17 4.77 3.76 10.86
N ALA A 18 3.74 3.90 10.02
CA ALA A 18 3.76 3.42 8.64
C ALA A 18 4.86 4.09 7.81
N LEU A 19 5.05 5.41 7.98
CA LEU A 19 6.11 6.16 7.31
C LEU A 19 7.51 5.73 7.77
N ALA A 20 7.69 5.46 9.08
CA ALA A 20 8.96 4.97 9.62
C ALA A 20 9.32 3.60 9.02
N ILE A 21 8.37 2.67 8.97
CA ILE A 21 8.55 1.33 8.37
C ILE A 21 8.90 1.46 6.88
N ALA A 22 8.18 2.31 6.14
CA ALA A 22 8.42 2.53 4.72
C ALA A 22 9.81 3.11 4.46
N LYS A 23 10.28 4.03 5.32
CA LYS A 23 11.62 4.61 5.23
C LYS A 23 12.71 3.59 5.56
N GLU A 24 12.52 2.79 6.61
CA GLU A 24 13.48 1.77 7.03
C GLU A 24 13.66 0.69 5.94
N ASN A 25 12.58 0.33 5.25
CA ASN A 25 12.57 -0.72 4.24
C ASN A 25 12.75 -0.20 2.81
N ASP A 26 12.93 1.12 2.64
CA ASP A 26 13.17 1.82 1.37
C ASP A 26 12.10 1.53 0.31
N PHE A 27 10.82 1.75 0.63
CA PHE A 27 9.71 1.57 -0.32
C PHE A 27 8.68 2.73 -0.30
N PRO A 28 7.95 2.96 -1.42
CA PRO A 28 6.90 3.95 -1.48
C PRO A 28 5.61 3.48 -0.78
N LEU A 29 5.32 4.07 0.39
CA LEU A 29 4.12 3.74 1.18
C LEU A 29 2.81 3.91 0.40
N SER A 30 2.68 4.98 -0.40
CA SER A 30 1.50 5.23 -1.22
C SER A 30 1.22 4.11 -2.22
N LYS A 31 2.27 3.59 -2.86
CA LYS A 31 2.15 2.44 -3.77
C LYS A 31 1.72 1.19 -3.01
N ALA A 32 2.35 0.91 -1.86
CA ALA A 32 2.00 -0.26 -1.04
C ALA A 32 0.52 -0.22 -0.59
N ILE A 33 -0.01 0.97 -0.26
CA ILE A 33 -1.43 1.14 0.08
C ILE A 33 -2.32 0.90 -1.14
N ASN A 34 -1.97 1.42 -2.31
CA ASN A 34 -2.74 1.18 -3.53
C ASN A 34 -2.76 -0.31 -3.90
N ASP A 35 -1.59 -0.96 -3.91
CA ASP A 35 -1.48 -2.39 -4.20
C ASP A 35 -2.27 -3.25 -3.19
N PHE A 36 -2.36 -2.81 -1.93
CA PHE A 36 -3.21 -3.45 -0.93
C PHE A 36 -4.71 -3.32 -1.26
N ILE A 37 -5.16 -2.12 -1.63
CA ILE A 37 -6.56 -1.87 -2.00
C ILE A 37 -6.95 -2.73 -3.21
N ASP A 38 -6.10 -2.77 -4.24
CA ASP A 38 -6.35 -3.57 -5.45
C ASP A 38 -6.50 -5.05 -5.11
N LYS A 39 -5.57 -5.60 -4.32
CA LYS A 39 -5.64 -7.01 -3.92
C LYS A 39 -6.81 -7.33 -2.99
N PHE A 40 -7.21 -6.38 -2.14
CA PHE A 40 -8.40 -6.54 -1.33
C PHE A 40 -9.66 -6.66 -2.20
N ILE A 41 -9.78 -5.81 -3.22
CA ILE A 41 -10.89 -5.85 -4.19
C ILE A 41 -10.86 -7.16 -4.98
N GLU A 42 -9.70 -7.59 -5.47
CA GLU A 42 -9.55 -8.87 -6.18
C GLU A 42 -9.98 -10.06 -5.31
N ASN A 43 -9.57 -10.07 -4.04
CA ASN A 43 -9.93 -11.13 -3.10
C ASN A 43 -11.44 -11.17 -2.89
N TYR A 44 -12.06 -10.01 -2.65
CA TYR A 44 -13.51 -9.88 -2.47
C TYR A 44 -14.28 -10.34 -3.72
N ASN A 45 -13.85 -9.93 -4.91
CA ASN A 45 -14.51 -10.33 -6.16
C ASN A 45 -14.41 -11.84 -6.42
N THR A 46 -13.32 -12.47 -5.98
CA THR A 46 -13.09 -13.90 -6.20
C THR A 46 -13.80 -14.77 -5.16
N ASN A 47 -13.79 -14.34 -3.90
CA ASN A 47 -14.19 -15.18 -2.76
C ASN A 47 -15.46 -14.70 -2.05
N GLY A 48 -15.99 -13.54 -2.43
CA GLY A 48 -17.03 -12.85 -1.68
C GLY A 48 -16.51 -12.26 -0.37
N PHE A 49 -17.45 -11.84 0.48
CA PHE A 49 -17.13 -11.34 1.82
C PHE A 49 -16.61 -12.49 2.70
N LYS A 50 -15.47 -12.25 3.37
CA LYS A 50 -14.91 -13.13 4.40
C LYS A 50 -14.59 -12.30 5.64
N GLU A 51 -14.85 -12.85 6.82
CA GLU A 51 -14.53 -12.20 8.10
C GLU A 51 -13.02 -12.00 8.29
N GLN A 52 -12.20 -12.86 7.66
CA GLN A 52 -10.76 -12.77 7.65
C GLN A 52 -10.23 -12.84 6.22
N VAL A 53 -9.36 -11.89 5.87
CA VAL A 53 -8.73 -11.79 4.56
C VAL A 53 -7.23 -11.64 4.74
N ALA A 54 -6.46 -12.57 4.17
CA ALA A 54 -5.01 -12.46 4.07
C ALA A 54 -4.64 -11.88 2.69
N VAL A 55 -4.07 -10.68 2.68
CA VAL A 55 -3.66 -10.00 1.45
C VAL A 55 -2.14 -9.98 1.35
N ASN A 56 -1.60 -10.68 0.35
CA ASN A 56 -0.15 -10.71 0.11
C ASN A 56 0.25 -9.58 -0.84
N VAL A 57 0.76 -8.47 -0.31
CA VAL A 57 1.25 -7.34 -1.14
C VAL A 57 2.75 -7.45 -1.35
N LYS A 58 3.20 -7.34 -2.61
CA LYS A 58 4.63 -7.35 -2.94
C LYS A 58 5.18 -5.94 -2.74
N ILE A 59 6.15 -5.78 -1.84
CA ILE A 59 6.80 -4.49 -1.61
C ILE A 59 7.90 -4.28 -2.65
N GLU A 60 7.71 -3.32 -3.55
CA GLU A 60 8.76 -2.89 -4.47
C GLU A 60 9.58 -1.76 -3.86
N LYS A 61 10.85 -2.04 -3.56
CA LYS A 61 11.78 -1.04 -3.05
C LYS A 61 12.10 0.03 -4.10
N TYR A 62 12.50 1.22 -3.64
CA TYR A 62 13.01 2.25 -4.53
C TYR A 62 14.19 1.69 -5.34
N LYS A 63 14.02 1.62 -6.67
CA LYS A 63 15.17 1.43 -7.56
C LYS A 63 15.97 2.72 -7.53
N ARG A 64 17.05 2.77 -6.75
CA ARG A 64 18.07 3.81 -6.91
C ARG A 64 18.62 3.69 -8.34
N LYS A 65 18.12 4.53 -9.25
CA LYS A 65 18.82 4.80 -10.50
C LYS A 65 20.04 5.63 -10.13
N SER A 66 21.16 4.97 -9.83
CA SER A 66 22.47 5.62 -9.81
C SER A 66 22.71 6.14 -11.22
N LYS A 67 22.45 7.44 -11.46
CA LYS A 67 23.03 8.13 -12.61
C LYS A 67 24.49 8.40 -12.24
N GLN A 68 25.38 7.52 -12.69
CA GLN A 68 26.78 7.88 -12.93
C GLN A 68 26.85 8.89 -14.07
#